data_AF-A0AAD4JW19-F1
#
_entry.id   AF-A0AAD4JW19-F1
#
_cell.length_a   1.000
_cell.length_b   1.000
_cell.length_c   1.000
_cell.angle_alpha   90.00
_cell.angle_beta   90.00
_cell.angle_gamma   90.00
#
_symmetry.space_group_name_H-M   'P 1'
#
loop_
_entity.id
_entity.type
_entity.pdbx_description
1 polymer ?
#
loop_
_entity_poly.entity_id
_entity_poly.type
_entity_poly.pdbx_seq_one_letter_code
_entity_poly.pdbx_strand_id
1 'polypeptide(L)'
;SKTVKLIKCFCGCSDMTVEEVQRIYTLTNDVHQTLLDTDATRLLHRYLEQKRAGDKKEVEQYLDIYEKCAEYLQETQRTFTQDEIDELVDLGLPYDLEQDLTRRTLNGQRSEINLGLYRIQGKCRNEIQASSDFQDFRNAILDKMRRVPK
;
A
#
# COMPACT_ATOMS: atom_id res chain seq x y z
N SER A 1 -1.61 11.56 -37.09
CA SER A 1 -2.19 11.21 -35.78
C SER A 1 -1.30 10.15 -35.15
N LYS A 2 -0.72 10.38 -33.96
CA LYS A 2 0.05 9.33 -33.26
C LYS A 2 -0.95 8.42 -32.55
N THR A 3 -1.05 7.17 -32.98
CA THR A 3 -1.90 6.17 -32.31
C THR A 3 -1.34 5.90 -30.92
N VAL A 4 -2.10 6.22 -29.87
CA VAL A 4 -1.72 5.91 -28.49
C VAL A 4 -1.84 4.41 -28.30
N LYS A 5 -0.74 3.73 -27.97
CA LYS A 5 -0.73 2.31 -27.63
C LYS A 5 -1.26 2.15 -26.20
N LEU A 6 -2.30 1.34 -26.04
CA LEU A 6 -2.94 1.08 -24.75
C LEU A 6 -2.66 -0.35 -24.28
N ILE A 7 -2.41 -0.49 -22.99
CA ILE A 7 -2.16 -1.75 -22.30
C ILE A 7 -3.26 -1.94 -21.27
N LYS A 8 -3.93 -3.09 -21.30
CA LYS A 8 -4.94 -3.41 -20.27
C LYS A 8 -4.28 -3.53 -18.89
N CYS A 9 -4.89 -2.98 -17.86
CA CYS A 9 -4.47 -3.16 -16.46
C CYS A 9 -4.65 -4.63 -16.00
N PHE A 10 -4.32 -4.98 -14.76
CA PHE A 10 -4.40 -6.36 -14.28
C PHE A 10 -5.82 -6.95 -14.35
N CYS A 11 -6.85 -6.19 -13.97
CA CYS A 11 -8.27 -6.59 -14.06
C CYS A 11 -8.84 -6.58 -15.48
N GLY A 12 -8.09 -6.09 -16.47
CA GLY A 12 -8.63 -5.80 -17.81
C GLY A 12 -9.68 -4.68 -17.85
N CYS A 13 -9.99 -4.07 -16.70
CA CYS A 13 -11.10 -3.15 -16.53
C CYS A 13 -10.79 -1.70 -16.96
N SER A 14 -9.51 -1.37 -17.16
CA SER A 14 -9.08 -0.10 -17.68
C SER A 14 -7.87 -0.25 -18.60
N ASP A 15 -7.69 0.73 -19.47
CA ASP A 15 -6.51 0.88 -20.30
C ASP A 15 -5.51 1.82 -19.62
N MET A 16 -4.23 1.50 -19.78
CA MET A 16 -3.10 2.32 -19.35
C MET A 16 -2.24 2.65 -20.57
N THR A 17 -1.68 3.84 -20.61
CA THR A 17 -0.69 4.18 -21.65
C THR A 17 0.63 3.45 -21.38
N VAL A 18 1.47 3.34 -22.40
CA VAL A 18 2.83 2.77 -22.25
C VAL A 18 3.65 3.60 -21.25
N GLU A 19 3.51 4.92 -21.32
CA GLU A 19 4.17 5.87 -20.42
C GLU A 19 3.75 5.63 -18.97
N GLU A 20 2.47 5.35 -18.73
CA GLU A 20 1.97 5.07 -17.38
C GLU A 20 2.47 3.74 -16.83
N VAL A 21 2.51 2.68 -17.67
CA VAL A 21 3.10 1.41 -17.26
C VAL A 21 4.60 1.57 -16.94
N GLN A 22 5.34 2.35 -17.73
CA GLN A 22 6.75 2.66 -17.48
C GLN A 22 6.95 3.46 -16.19
N ARG A 23 6.07 4.44 -15.92
CA ARG A 23 6.08 5.25 -14.70
C ARG A 23 5.89 4.36 -13.47
N ILE A 24 4.83 3.54 -13.46
CA ILE A 24 4.54 2.64 -12.34
C ILE A 24 5.68 1.61 -12.16
N TYR A 25 6.20 1.02 -13.24
CA TYR A 25 7.36 0.13 -13.14
C TYR A 25 8.56 0.81 -12.45
N THR A 26 8.81 2.08 -12.78
CA THR A 26 9.90 2.83 -12.17
C THR A 26 9.66 3.05 -10.67
N LEU A 27 8.41 3.32 -10.26
CA LEU A 27 8.02 3.44 -8.86
C LEU A 27 8.27 2.15 -8.09
N THR A 28 8.05 0.97 -8.69
CA THR A 28 8.29 -0.33 -8.02
C THR A 28 9.76 -0.63 -7.66
N ASN A 29 10.69 0.26 -8.01
CA ASN A 29 12.06 0.22 -7.48
C ASN A 29 12.16 0.64 -6.02
N ASP A 30 11.17 1.37 -5.51
CA ASP A 30 11.07 1.80 -4.14
C ASP A 30 9.63 1.61 -3.66
N VAL A 31 9.42 0.68 -2.72
CA VAL A 31 8.07 0.44 -2.17
C VAL A 31 7.51 1.71 -1.56
N HIS A 32 8.34 2.56 -0.94
CA HIS A 32 7.85 3.81 -0.38
C HIS A 32 7.24 4.70 -1.45
N GLN A 33 7.93 4.88 -2.58
CA GLN A 33 7.42 5.68 -3.70
C GLN A 33 6.19 5.04 -4.34
N THR A 34 6.14 3.71 -4.40
CA THR A 34 4.95 2.99 -4.86
C THR A 34 3.75 3.29 -3.96
N LEU A 35 3.91 3.16 -2.63
CA LEU A 35 2.84 3.33 -1.65
C LEU A 35 2.33 4.78 -1.54
N LEU A 36 3.19 5.77 -1.82
CA LEU A 36 2.80 7.18 -1.87
C LEU A 36 2.02 7.55 -3.14
N ASP A 37 2.11 6.75 -4.20
CA ASP A 37 1.45 7.00 -5.47
C ASP A 37 0.09 6.29 -5.54
N THR A 38 -1.00 7.06 -5.49
CA THR A 38 -2.36 6.51 -5.45
C THR A 38 -2.67 5.56 -6.60
N ASP A 39 -2.18 5.83 -7.81
CA ASP A 39 -2.44 4.99 -8.96
C ASP A 39 -1.65 3.67 -8.91
N ALA A 40 -0.38 3.72 -8.49
CA ALA A 40 0.44 2.53 -8.27
C ALA A 40 -0.08 1.67 -7.11
N THR A 41 -0.44 2.28 -5.98
CA THR A 41 -1.02 1.57 -4.82
C THR A 41 -2.35 0.91 -5.16
N ARG A 42 -3.24 1.62 -5.88
CA ARG A 42 -4.49 1.03 -6.37
C ARG A 42 -4.24 -0.16 -7.31
N LEU A 43 -3.18 -0.10 -8.11
CA LEU A 43 -2.83 -1.21 -9.00
C LEU A 43 -2.27 -2.40 -8.23
N LEU A 44 -1.50 -2.16 -7.16
CA LEU A 44 -1.01 -3.19 -6.24
C LEU A 44 -2.18 -3.91 -5.54
N HIS A 45 -3.15 -3.16 -4.99
CA HIS A 45 -4.39 -3.72 -4.43
C HIS A 45 -5.08 -4.69 -5.39
N ARG A 46 -5.37 -4.22 -6.62
CA ARG A 46 -6.03 -5.05 -7.64
C ARG A 46 -5.22 -6.28 -8.03
N TYR A 47 -3.90 -6.17 -8.02
CA TYR A 47 -3.02 -7.30 -8.32
C TYR A 47 -3.11 -8.36 -7.21
N LEU A 48 -3.02 -7.95 -5.95
CA LEU A 48 -3.13 -8.85 -4.80
C LEU A 48 -4.51 -9.51 -4.74
N GLU A 49 -5.58 -8.73 -4.92
CA GLU A 49 -6.96 -9.22 -4.96
C GLU A 49 -7.21 -10.28 -6.03
N GLN A 50 -6.52 -10.21 -7.19
CA GLN A 50 -6.65 -11.22 -8.24
C GLN A 50 -5.88 -12.49 -7.97
N LYS A 51 -4.82 -12.41 -7.16
CA LYS A 51 -3.96 -13.52 -6.80
C LYS A 51 -4.48 -14.29 -5.59
N ARG A 52 -5.40 -13.72 -4.82
CA ARG A 52 -6.00 -14.41 -3.66
C ARG A 52 -6.89 -15.57 -4.14
N ALA A 53 -6.77 -16.70 -3.45
CA ALA A 53 -7.64 -17.86 -3.61
C ALA A 53 -8.29 -18.15 -2.25
N GLY A 54 -9.18 -17.27 -1.82
CA GLY A 54 -9.79 -17.29 -0.49
C GLY A 54 -9.51 -16.00 0.29
N ASP A 55 -9.05 -16.17 1.52
CA ASP A 55 -8.86 -15.07 2.47
C ASP A 55 -7.75 -14.09 2.06
N LYS A 56 -7.84 -12.89 2.64
CA LYS A 56 -6.87 -11.82 2.47
C LYS A 56 -5.49 -12.28 2.96
N LYS A 57 -4.45 -12.07 2.13
CA LYS A 57 -3.07 -12.41 2.50
C LYS A 57 -2.43 -11.34 3.38
N GLU A 58 -1.34 -11.71 4.04
CA GLU A 58 -0.58 -10.82 4.95
C GLU A 58 -0.15 -9.49 4.30
N VAL A 59 0.28 -9.52 3.03
CA VAL A 59 0.69 -8.31 2.30
C VAL A 59 -0.47 -7.34 2.07
N GLU A 60 -1.67 -7.85 1.83
CA GLU A 60 -2.87 -7.02 1.71
C GLU A 60 -3.22 -6.37 3.06
N GLN A 61 -3.08 -7.11 4.17
CA GLN A 61 -3.30 -6.56 5.52
C GLN A 61 -2.29 -5.44 5.83
N TYR A 62 -1.00 -5.66 5.56
CA TYR A 62 0.01 -4.60 5.74
C TYR A 62 -0.27 -3.38 4.88
N LEU A 63 -0.81 -3.58 3.67
CA LEU A 63 -1.20 -2.48 2.79
C LEU A 63 -2.36 -1.68 3.38
N ASP A 64 -3.41 -2.35 3.87
CA ASP A 64 -4.55 -1.69 4.51
C ASP A 64 -4.12 -0.91 5.76
N ILE A 65 -3.28 -1.52 6.62
CA ILE A 65 -2.77 -0.87 7.83
C ILE A 65 -1.93 0.35 7.47
N TYR A 66 -1.09 0.26 6.43
CA TYR A 66 -0.27 1.38 5.96
C TYR A 66 -1.13 2.57 5.52
N GLU A 67 -2.16 2.31 4.72
CA GLU A 67 -3.09 3.32 4.22
C GLU A 67 -3.94 3.91 5.35
N LYS A 68 -4.43 3.08 6.27
CA LYS A 68 -5.19 3.54 7.44
C LYS A 68 -4.34 4.44 8.34
N CYS A 69 -3.07 4.09 8.55
CA CYS A 69 -2.13 4.96 9.25
C CYS A 69 -1.91 6.28 8.50
N ALA A 70 -1.87 6.27 7.16
CA ALA A 70 -1.73 7.49 6.36
C ALA A 70 -2.95 8.41 6.49
N GLU A 71 -4.15 7.82 6.47
CA GLU A 71 -5.41 8.52 6.72
C GLU A 71 -5.38 9.21 8.10
N TYR A 72 -5.05 8.46 9.14
CA TYR A 72 -4.94 9.03 10.49
C TYR A 72 -3.87 10.10 10.60
N LEU A 73 -2.74 9.99 9.90
CA LEU A 73 -1.70 11.02 9.92
C LEU A 73 -2.14 12.33 9.24
N GLN A 74 -3.03 12.25 8.25
CA GLN A 74 -3.60 13.42 7.57
C GLN A 74 -4.71 14.09 8.38
N GLU A 75 -5.47 13.31 9.16
CA GLU A 75 -6.57 13.83 9.98
C GLU A 75 -6.04 14.56 11.23
N THR A 76 -5.77 15.86 11.12
CA THR A 76 -5.21 16.66 12.23
C THR A 76 -6.25 17.20 13.21
N GLN A 77 -7.53 17.18 12.84
CA GLN A 77 -8.61 17.82 13.61
C GLN A 77 -9.33 16.87 14.58
N ARG A 78 -9.29 15.56 14.32
CA ARG A 78 -9.96 14.56 15.14
C ARG A 78 -9.04 14.09 16.26
N THR A 79 -9.63 13.83 17.42
CA THR A 79 -8.90 13.20 18.54
C THR A 79 -8.70 11.73 18.20
N PHE A 80 -7.45 11.29 18.27
CA PHE A 80 -7.11 9.88 18.10
C PHE A 80 -7.33 9.16 19.44
N THR A 81 -8.17 8.13 19.43
CA THR A 81 -8.68 7.42 20.61
C THR A 81 -8.40 5.92 20.50
N GLN A 82 -8.95 5.14 21.43
CA GLN A 82 -8.86 3.68 21.39
C GLN A 82 -9.61 3.11 20.17
N ASP A 83 -10.69 3.75 19.71
CA ASP A 83 -11.46 3.28 18.56
C ASP A 83 -10.60 3.20 17.28
N GLU A 84 -9.71 4.18 17.07
CA GLU A 84 -8.77 4.17 15.94
C GLU A 84 -7.66 3.12 16.10
N ILE A 85 -7.34 2.70 17.33
CA ILE A 85 -6.41 1.58 17.57
C ILE A 85 -7.11 0.26 17.26
N ASP A 86 -8.34 0.10 17.73
CA ASP A 86 -9.15 -1.10 17.53
C ASP A 86 -9.40 -1.34 16.03
N GLU A 87 -9.63 -0.28 15.25
CA GLU A 87 -9.74 -0.38 13.78
C GLU A 87 -8.44 -0.91 13.14
N LEU A 88 -7.26 -0.52 13.62
CA LEU A 88 -5.99 -1.09 13.14
C LEU A 88 -5.84 -2.56 13.57
N VAL A 89 -6.28 -2.92 14.77
CA VAL A 89 -6.28 -4.31 15.25
C VAL A 89 -7.18 -5.19 14.39
N ASP A 90 -8.37 -4.71 14.02
CA ASP A 90 -9.29 -5.40 13.11
C ASP A 90 -8.68 -5.62 11.71
N LEU A 91 -7.79 -4.73 11.27
CA LEU A 91 -7.00 -4.89 10.05
C LEU A 91 -5.82 -5.85 10.19
N GLY A 92 -5.53 -6.33 11.40
CA GLY A 92 -4.44 -7.27 11.69
C GLY A 92 -3.18 -6.65 12.26
N LEU A 93 -3.27 -5.48 12.92
CA LEU A 93 -2.11 -4.86 13.57
C LEU A 93 -1.44 -5.82 14.56
N PRO A 94 -0.13 -6.06 14.44
CA PRO A 94 0.59 -6.90 15.39
C PRO A 94 0.52 -6.37 16.82
N TYR A 95 0.34 -7.27 17.79
CA TYR A 95 0.19 -6.94 19.21
C TYR A 95 1.32 -6.05 19.78
N ASP A 96 2.56 -6.25 19.33
CA ASP A 96 3.70 -5.42 19.75
C ASP A 96 3.55 -3.95 19.35
N LEU A 97 2.94 -3.69 18.19
CA LEU A 97 2.66 -2.35 17.69
C LEU A 97 1.43 -1.75 18.34
N GLU A 98 0.39 -2.54 18.57
CA GLU A 98 -0.81 -2.14 19.31
C GLU A 98 -0.43 -1.63 20.72
N GLN A 99 0.39 -2.39 21.45
CA GLN A 99 0.87 -1.99 22.78
C GLN A 99 1.68 -0.69 22.75
N ASP A 100 2.57 -0.52 21.76
CA ASP A 100 3.36 0.71 21.63
C ASP A 100 2.46 1.92 21.32
N LEU A 101 1.50 1.76 20.40
CA LEU A 101 0.57 2.82 20.01
C LEU A 101 -0.36 3.20 21.17
N THR A 102 -0.93 2.21 21.86
CA THR A 102 -1.78 2.42 23.05
C THR A 102 -1.04 3.23 24.10
N ARG A 103 0.20 2.86 24.41
CA ARG A 103 1.03 3.59 25.38
C ARG A 103 1.29 5.04 24.95
N ARG A 104 1.51 5.29 23.66
CA ARG A 104 1.72 6.64 23.12
C ARG A 104 0.46 7.50 23.18
N THR A 105 -0.71 6.88 23.00
CA THR A 105 -2.01 7.54 23.07
C THR A 105 -2.38 7.97 24.50
N LEU A 106 -1.89 7.29 25.55
CA LEU A 106 -2.16 7.66 26.96
C LEU A 106 -1.78 9.10 27.31
N ASN A 107 -0.73 9.65 26.70
CA ASN A 107 -0.29 11.02 26.95
C ASN A 107 -1.08 12.06 26.13
N GLY A 108 -1.92 11.61 25.18
CA GLY A 108 -2.73 12.46 24.30
C GLY A 108 -1.93 13.37 23.35
N GLN A 109 -0.60 13.28 23.35
CA GLN A 109 0.25 14.13 22.53
C GLN A 109 0.25 13.65 21.09
N ARG A 110 -0.29 14.48 20.20
CA ARG A 110 -0.39 14.17 18.77
C ARG A 110 0.96 13.81 18.13
N SER A 111 2.04 14.45 18.57
CA SER A 111 3.40 14.12 18.12
C SER A 111 3.79 12.67 18.45
N GLU A 112 3.51 12.20 19.66
CA GLU A 112 3.83 10.83 20.08
C GLU A 112 2.98 9.80 19.33
N ILE A 113 1.71 10.11 19.09
CA ILE A 113 0.80 9.29 18.29
C ILE A 113 1.31 9.20 16.86
N ASN A 114 1.68 10.33 16.24
CA ASN A 114 2.23 10.36 14.89
C ASN A 114 3.52 9.54 14.77
N LEU A 115 4.41 9.61 15.78
CA LEU A 115 5.60 8.76 15.82
C LEU A 115 5.25 7.25 15.85
N GLY A 116 4.21 6.88 16.59
CA GLY A 116 3.67 5.51 16.59
C GLY A 116 3.15 5.09 15.21
N LEU A 117 2.32 5.91 14.59
CA LEU A 117 1.77 5.65 13.25
C LEU A 117 2.89 5.54 12.18
N TYR A 118 3.88 6.43 12.20
CA TYR A 118 5.04 6.34 11.30
C TYR A 118 5.86 5.07 11.51
N ARG A 119 6.00 4.61 12.77
CA ARG A 119 6.66 3.33 13.07
C ARG A 119 5.90 2.15 12.48
N ILE A 120 4.57 2.14 12.60
CA ILE A 120 3.70 1.11 12.01
C ILE A 120 3.83 1.11 10.49
N GLN A 121 3.73 2.29 9.84
CA GLN A 121 3.94 2.42 8.40
C GLN A 121 5.32 1.92 7.97
N GLY A 122 6.36 2.18 8.77
CA GLY A 122 7.71 1.68 8.54
C GLY A 122 7.79 0.15 8.54
N LYS A 123 7.13 -0.51 9.51
CA LYS A 123 7.06 -1.99 9.57
C LYS A 123 6.28 -2.54 8.37
N CYS A 124 5.08 -2.02 8.10
CA CYS A 124 4.26 -2.45 6.95
C CYS A 124 5.02 -2.33 5.63
N ARG A 125 5.69 -1.20 5.40
CA ARG A 125 6.53 -1.00 4.20
C ARG A 125 7.62 -2.06 4.08
N ASN A 126 8.31 -2.38 5.18
CA ASN A 126 9.39 -3.36 5.17
C ASN A 126 8.87 -4.78 4.87
N GLU A 127 7.72 -5.16 5.44
CA GLU A 127 7.09 -6.45 5.18
C GLU A 127 6.60 -6.56 3.72
N ILE A 128 5.95 -5.50 3.20
CA ILE A 128 5.55 -5.44 1.79
C ILE A 128 6.78 -5.56 0.87
N GLN A 129 7.86 -4.84 1.16
CA GLN A 129 9.12 -4.90 0.42
C GLN A 129 9.76 -6.29 0.41
N ALA A 130 9.71 -6.99 1.54
CA ALA A 130 10.27 -8.32 1.69
C ALA A 130 9.40 -9.41 1.06
N SER A 131 8.11 -9.13 0.81
CA SER A 131 7.15 -10.11 0.30
C SER A 131 7.43 -10.55 -1.14
N SER A 132 7.16 -11.83 -1.43
CA SER A 132 7.15 -12.33 -2.81
C SER A 132 6.03 -11.72 -3.64
N ASP A 133 4.88 -11.41 -3.03
CA ASP A 133 3.74 -10.84 -3.77
C ASP A 133 4.10 -9.46 -4.37
N PHE A 134 4.88 -8.63 -3.67
CA PHE A 134 5.36 -7.35 -4.24
C PHE A 134 6.38 -7.55 -5.37
N GLN A 135 7.28 -8.54 -5.23
CA GLN A 135 8.21 -8.89 -6.32
C GLN A 135 7.46 -9.41 -7.56
N ASP A 136 6.43 -10.22 -7.36
CA ASP A 136 5.60 -10.74 -8.44
C ASP A 136 4.79 -9.62 -9.09
N PHE A 137 4.28 -8.66 -8.31
CA PHE A 137 3.64 -7.45 -8.85
C PHE A 137 4.56 -6.69 -9.79
N ARG A 138 5.79 -6.41 -9.35
CA ARG A 138 6.83 -5.76 -10.16
C ARG A 138 7.10 -6.54 -11.46
N ASN A 139 7.27 -7.85 -11.36
CA ASN A 139 7.50 -8.71 -12.52
C ASN A 139 6.31 -8.70 -13.48
N ALA A 140 5.09 -8.68 -12.97
CA ALA A 140 3.88 -8.62 -13.77
C ALA A 140 3.74 -7.29 -14.54
N ILE A 141 4.20 -6.17 -13.98
CA ILE A 141 4.28 -4.88 -14.69
C ILE A 141 5.34 -4.97 -15.80
N LEU A 142 6.54 -5.49 -15.50
CA LEU A 142 7.61 -5.64 -16.48
C LEU A 142 7.19 -6.49 -17.68
N ASP A 143 6.46 -7.57 -17.43
CA ASP A 143 5.95 -8.43 -18.50
C ASP A 143 4.90 -7.73 -19.38
N LYS A 144 4.08 -6.83 -18.79
CA LYS A 144 3.19 -5.97 -19.58
C LYS A 144 3.98 -5.04 -20.50
N MET A 145 5.09 -4.46 -20.02
CA MET A 145 5.95 -3.61 -20.85
C MET A 145 6.59 -4.36 -22.02
N ARG A 146 7.07 -5.59 -21.79
CA ARG A 146 7.70 -6.42 -22.84
C ARG A 146 6.75 -6.76 -24.00
N ARG A 147 5.44 -6.78 -23.74
CA ARG A 147 4.41 -7.10 -24.74
C ARG A 147 4.01 -5.90 -25.61
N VAL A 148 4.52 -4.71 -25.33
CA VAL A 148 4.31 -3.53 -26.16
C VAL A 148 5.15 -3.68 -27.44
N PRO A 149 4.54 -3.76 -28.64
CA PRO A 149 5.29 -3.81 -29.88
C PRO A 149 6.17 -2.56 -29.99
N LYS A 150 7.42 -2.69 -30.46
CA LYS A 150 8.29 -1.53 -30.73
C LYS A 150 7.69 -0.71 -31.87
#